data_AF-A0A0Q4PVS7-F1
#
_entry.id   AF-A0A0Q4PVS7-F1
#
_cell.length_a   1.000
_cell.length_b   1.000
_cell.length_c   1.000
_cell.angle_alpha   90.00
_cell.angle_beta   90.00
_cell.angle_gamma   90.00
#
_symmetry.space_group_name_H-M   'P 1'
#
loop_
_entity.id
_entity.type
_entity.pdbx_description
1 polymer ?
#
loop_
_entity_poly.entity_id
_entity_poly.type
_entity_poly.pdbx_seq_one_letter_code
_entity_poly.pdbx_strand_id
1 'polypeptide(L)'
;MERIMARLAQNLRRDTRGGAAVEFALLAPLYLLMLAGMLAYGLYFGASHSLQQLAADAARISISGLDTAERDKLVGDYLEKNGGAYMLIDAAHLSYAIGTDPRDGTQYRVTISYDAVELPIWNLYPPLPLPSRFLVQGATIRQGGL
;
A
#
# COMPACT_ATOMS: atom_id res chain seq x y z
N MET A 1 -15.59 61.70 16.11
CA MET A 1 -15.50 60.35 15.50
C MET A 1 -14.08 59.97 15.09
N GLU A 2 -13.30 60.83 14.41
CA GLU A 2 -11.94 60.50 13.94
C GLU A 2 -10.98 59.97 15.01
N ARG A 3 -10.95 60.57 16.22
CA ARG A 3 -10.07 60.10 17.31
C ARG A 3 -10.39 58.69 17.81
N ILE A 4 -11.65 58.27 17.72
CA ILE A 4 -12.09 56.92 18.11
C ILE A 4 -11.63 55.92 17.05
N MET A 5 -11.81 56.25 15.76
CA MET A 5 -11.34 55.45 14.63
C MET A 5 -9.81 55.30 14.63
N ALA A 6 -9.07 56.39 14.90
CA ALA A 6 -7.61 56.35 14.98
C ALA A 6 -7.10 55.45 16.11
N ARG A 7 -7.74 55.47 17.28
CA ARG A 7 -7.40 54.59 18.42
C ARG A 7 -7.73 53.12 18.13
N LEU A 8 -8.86 52.84 17.49
CA LEU A 8 -9.22 51.49 17.05
C LEU A 8 -8.20 50.92 16.05
N ALA A 9 -7.79 51.72 15.06
CA ALA A 9 -6.77 51.32 14.09
C ALA A 9 -5.39 51.07 14.75
N GLN A 10 -5.02 51.88 15.75
CA GLN A 10 -3.77 51.71 16.50
C GLN A 10 -3.78 50.47 17.40
N ASN A 11 -4.93 50.17 18.01
CA ASN A 11 -5.12 48.97 18.83
C ASN A 11 -5.12 47.70 17.97
N LEU A 12 -5.76 47.72 16.79
CA LEU A 12 -5.70 46.62 15.83
C LEU A 12 -4.27 46.36 15.33
N ARG A 13 -3.49 47.41 15.06
CA ARG A 13 -2.08 47.28 14.67
C ARG A 13 -1.16 46.74 15.77
N ARG A 14 -1.54 46.89 17.05
CA ARG A 14 -0.78 46.39 18.21
C ARG A 14 -1.28 45.03 18.70
N ASP A 15 -2.34 44.50 18.10
CA ASP A 15 -2.95 43.24 18.54
C ASP A 15 -2.14 42.04 18.03
N THR A 16 -1.47 41.34 18.94
CA THR A 16 -0.66 40.15 18.65
C THR A 16 -1.40 38.84 18.89
N ARG A 17 -2.68 38.89 19.32
CA ARG A 17 -3.48 37.71 19.66
C ARG A 17 -3.73 36.78 18.47
N GLY A 18 -3.52 37.26 17.23
CA GLY A 18 -3.65 36.49 15.99
C GLY A 18 -2.40 35.71 15.56
N GLY A 19 -1.26 35.85 16.26
CA GLY A 19 0.00 35.21 15.85
C GLY A 19 -0.11 33.69 15.67
N ALA A 20 -0.70 32.99 16.65
CA ALA A 20 -0.91 31.55 16.60
C ALA A 20 -1.80 31.10 15.42
N ALA A 21 -2.79 31.92 15.03
CA ALA A 21 -3.64 31.62 13.87
C ALA A 21 -2.86 31.71 12.55
N VAL A 22 -1.95 32.68 12.44
CA VAL A 22 -1.07 32.81 11.27
C VAL A 22 -0.05 31.68 11.22
N GLU A 23 0.58 31.34 12.35
CA GLU A 23 1.51 30.21 12.45
C GLU A 23 0.83 28.88 12.07
N PHE A 24 -0.39 28.65 12.59
CA PHE A 24 -1.18 27.49 12.21
C PHE A 24 -1.51 27.49 10.71
N ALA A 25 -1.94 28.62 10.14
CA ALA A 25 -2.26 28.71 8.72
C ALA A 25 -1.04 28.40 7.81
N LEU A 26 0.18 28.69 8.26
CA LEU A 26 1.41 28.37 7.55
C LEU A 26 1.83 26.91 7.73
N LEU A 27 1.73 26.37 8.94
CA LEU A 27 2.20 25.02 9.26
C LEU A 27 1.19 23.91 8.94
N ALA A 28 -0.11 24.17 9.12
CA ALA A 28 -1.15 23.17 8.95
C ALA A 28 -1.17 22.55 7.54
N PRO A 29 -1.01 23.30 6.42
CA PRO A 29 -0.95 22.69 5.09
C PRO A 29 0.20 21.70 4.95
N LEU A 30 1.38 22.04 5.47
CA LEU A 30 2.56 21.16 5.44
C LEU A 30 2.35 19.94 6.34
N TYR A 31 1.80 20.14 7.54
CA TYR A 31 1.47 19.05 8.46
C TYR A 31 0.46 18.07 7.86
N LEU A 32 -0.63 18.58 7.27
CA LEU A 32 -1.65 17.77 6.62
C LEU A 32 -1.09 17.03 5.41
N LEU A 33 -0.21 17.67 4.62
CA LEU A 33 0.48 17.01 3.52
C LEU A 33 1.36 15.85 4.00
N MET A 34 2.13 16.06 5.07
CA MET A 34 2.95 14.99 5.67
C MET A 34 2.09 13.87 6.23
N LEU A 35 1.01 14.19 6.94
CA LEU A 35 0.08 13.21 7.50
C LEU A 35 -0.59 12.39 6.40
N ALA A 36 -1.09 13.03 5.34
CA ALA A 36 -1.65 12.36 4.18
C ALA A 36 -0.60 11.46 3.50
N GLY A 37 0.64 11.93 3.37
CA GLY A 37 1.77 11.14 2.88
C GLY A 37 2.02 9.88 3.72
N MET A 38 2.08 10.02 5.05
CA MET A 38 2.27 8.89 5.96
C MET A 38 1.16 7.84 5.83
N LEU A 39 -0.10 8.28 5.77
CA LEU A 39 -1.24 7.38 5.58
C LEU A 39 -1.20 6.68 4.22
N ALA A 40 -0.90 7.42 3.15
CA ALA A 40 -0.87 6.87 1.80
C ALA A 40 0.23 5.81 1.63
N TYR A 41 1.45 6.10 2.10
CA TYR A 41 2.54 5.13 2.10
C TYR A 41 2.28 3.96 3.07
N GLY A 42 1.64 4.21 4.21
CA GLY A 42 1.22 3.14 5.13
C GLY A 42 0.28 2.13 4.45
N LEU A 43 -0.73 2.61 3.72
CA LEU A 43 -1.64 1.75 2.97
C LEU A 43 -0.93 1.03 1.82
N TYR A 44 -0.08 1.73 1.05
CA TYR A 44 0.67 1.14 -0.05
C TYR A 44 1.59 0.01 0.43
N PHE A 45 2.39 0.26 1.48
CA PHE A 45 3.28 -0.75 2.05
C PHE A 45 2.51 -1.87 2.75
N GLY A 46 1.36 -1.57 3.38
CA GLY A 46 0.47 -2.57 3.95
C GLY A 46 -0.04 -3.56 2.89
N ALA A 47 -0.50 -3.05 1.73
CA ALA A 47 -0.90 -3.88 0.61
C ALA A 47 0.29 -4.67 0.03
N SER A 48 1.43 -4.02 -0.18
CA SER A 48 2.64 -4.69 -0.67
C SER A 48 3.10 -5.83 0.23
N HIS A 49 3.06 -5.63 1.54
CA HIS A 49 3.46 -6.64 2.51
C HIS A 49 2.45 -7.79 2.55
N SER A 50 1.16 -7.47 2.53
CA SER A 50 0.09 -8.46 2.45
C SER A 50 0.24 -9.34 1.21
N LEU A 51 0.53 -8.75 0.06
CA LEU A 51 0.76 -9.47 -1.19
C LEU A 51 2.01 -10.37 -1.12
N GLN A 52 3.07 -9.89 -0.49
CA GLN A 52 4.29 -10.68 -0.26
C GLN A 52 4.02 -11.87 0.68
N GLN A 53 3.23 -11.68 1.73
CA GLN A 53 2.82 -12.76 2.63
C GLN A 53 1.97 -13.80 1.91
N LEU A 54 0.97 -13.37 1.12
CA LEU A 54 0.15 -14.26 0.30
C LEU A 54 1.01 -15.10 -0.65
N ALA A 55 1.98 -14.48 -1.34
CA ALA A 55 2.90 -15.19 -2.23
C ALA A 55 3.75 -16.22 -1.47
N ALA A 56 4.26 -15.85 -0.29
CA ALA A 56 5.06 -16.75 0.54
C ALA A 56 4.25 -17.94 1.06
N ASP A 57 3.03 -17.71 1.52
CA ASP A 57 2.17 -18.78 2.02
C ASP A 57 1.71 -19.69 0.89
N ALA A 58 1.35 -19.15 -0.27
CA ALA A 58 1.07 -19.92 -1.48
C ALA A 58 2.27 -20.78 -1.90
N ALA A 59 3.49 -20.23 -1.91
CA ALA A 59 4.69 -21.01 -2.21
C ALA A 59 4.90 -22.15 -1.20
N ARG A 60 4.60 -21.96 0.10
CA ARG A 60 4.71 -23.03 1.10
C ARG A 60 3.74 -24.18 0.86
N ILE A 61 2.56 -23.91 0.31
CA ILE A 61 1.59 -24.97 -0.04
C ILE A 61 2.17 -25.94 -1.07
N SER A 62 3.01 -25.46 -2.00
CA SER A 62 3.66 -26.30 -3.01
C SER A 62 4.60 -27.37 -2.43
N ILE A 63 5.03 -27.25 -1.17
CA ILE A 63 5.90 -28.27 -0.55
C ILE A 63 5.17 -29.61 -0.42
N SER A 64 3.85 -29.58 -0.25
CA SER A 64 3.03 -30.77 -0.03
C SER A 64 2.71 -31.57 -1.31
N GLY A 65 2.95 -30.99 -2.49
CA GLY A 65 2.69 -31.65 -3.76
C GLY A 65 3.84 -32.58 -4.18
N LEU A 66 3.47 -33.77 -4.67
CA LEU A 66 4.38 -34.83 -5.10
C LEU A 66 5.00 -34.55 -6.47
N ASP A 67 4.25 -33.91 -7.36
CA ASP A 67 4.70 -33.52 -8.70
C ASP A 67 4.30 -32.08 -9.06
N THR A 68 4.73 -31.60 -10.23
CA THR A 68 4.49 -30.20 -10.65
C THR A 68 3.00 -29.89 -10.81
N ALA A 69 2.21 -30.83 -11.35
CA ALA A 69 0.79 -30.61 -11.60
C ALA A 69 0.00 -30.55 -10.28
N GLU A 70 0.34 -31.42 -9.33
CA GLU A 70 -0.26 -31.38 -7.99
C GLU A 70 0.11 -30.10 -7.25
N ARG A 71 1.36 -29.64 -7.35
CA ARG A 71 1.80 -28.37 -6.77
C ARG A 71 1.02 -27.18 -7.33
N ASP A 72 0.92 -27.09 -8.66
CA ASP A 72 0.18 -26.01 -9.32
C ASP A 72 -1.28 -25.99 -8.88
N LYS A 73 -1.91 -27.17 -8.79
CA LYS A 73 -3.28 -27.29 -8.30
C LYS A 73 -3.43 -26.83 -6.85
N LEU A 74 -2.59 -27.32 -5.94
CA LEU A 74 -2.67 -26.98 -4.52
C LEU A 74 -2.46 -25.47 -4.28
N VAL A 75 -1.52 -24.88 -5.00
CA VAL A 75 -1.23 -23.44 -4.92
C VAL A 75 -2.37 -22.62 -5.52
N GLY A 76 -2.90 -23.03 -6.67
CA GLY A 76 -4.06 -22.39 -7.30
C GLY A 76 -5.28 -22.40 -6.38
N ASP A 77 -5.65 -23.58 -5.87
CA ASP A 77 -6.77 -23.76 -4.93
C ASP A 77 -6.59 -22.88 -3.67
N TYR A 78 -5.35 -22.76 -3.17
CA TYR A 78 -5.04 -21.90 -2.04
C TYR A 78 -5.24 -20.42 -2.36
N LEU A 79 -4.74 -19.94 -3.51
CA LEU A 79 -4.86 -18.54 -3.93
C LEU A 79 -6.31 -18.15 -4.19
N GLU A 80 -7.10 -19.02 -4.80
CA GLU A 80 -8.54 -18.79 -5.04
C GLU A 80 -9.32 -18.69 -3.72
N LYS A 81 -9.00 -19.54 -2.75
CA LYS A 81 -9.69 -19.57 -1.45
C LYS A 81 -9.26 -18.45 -0.51
N ASN A 82 -7.99 -18.04 -0.55
CA ASN A 82 -7.39 -17.16 0.47
C ASN A 82 -6.96 -15.80 -0.07
N GLY A 83 -7.05 -15.53 -1.38
CA GLY A 83 -6.65 -14.25 -1.98
C GLY A 83 -7.32 -13.03 -1.35
N GLY A 84 -8.57 -13.18 -0.89
CA GLY A 84 -9.33 -12.13 -0.19
C GLY A 84 -9.20 -12.13 1.34
N ALA A 85 -8.36 -12.99 1.94
CA ALA A 85 -8.19 -13.06 3.40
C ALA A 85 -7.35 -11.90 3.98
N TYR A 86 -6.70 -11.11 3.11
CA TYR A 86 -5.81 -10.02 3.50
C TYR A 86 -6.52 -8.67 3.34
N MET A 87 -6.59 -7.87 4.41
CA MET A 87 -7.47 -6.70 4.54
C MET A 87 -7.34 -5.60 3.45
N LEU A 88 -6.19 -5.52 2.77
CA LEU A 88 -5.91 -4.50 1.75
C LEU A 88 -5.84 -5.08 0.32
N ILE A 89 -6.25 -6.33 0.16
CA ILE A 89 -6.19 -7.08 -1.09
C ILE A 89 -7.59 -7.55 -1.45
N ASP A 90 -8.05 -7.17 -2.63
CA ASP A 90 -9.23 -7.76 -3.25
C ASP A 90 -8.79 -8.83 -4.25
N ALA A 91 -9.35 -10.04 -4.09
CA ALA A 91 -9.08 -11.17 -4.96
C ALA A 91 -9.49 -10.91 -6.42
N ALA A 92 -10.50 -10.06 -6.67
CA ALA A 92 -10.93 -9.73 -8.03
C ALA A 92 -9.87 -8.95 -8.84
N HIS A 93 -8.92 -8.32 -8.14
CA HIS A 93 -7.83 -7.54 -8.73
C HIS A 93 -6.49 -8.28 -8.70
N LEU A 94 -6.48 -9.56 -8.33
CA LEU A 94 -5.30 -10.41 -8.33
C LEU A 94 -5.14 -11.17 -9.64
N SER A 95 -3.90 -11.34 -10.03
CA SER A 95 -3.47 -12.31 -11.03
C SER A 95 -2.20 -12.99 -10.55
N TYR A 96 -1.95 -14.22 -11.00
CA TYR A 96 -0.79 -14.98 -10.55
C TYR A 96 -0.15 -15.79 -11.67
N ALA A 97 1.14 -16.04 -11.50
CA ALA A 97 1.93 -16.97 -12.28
C ALA A 97 2.64 -17.92 -11.31
N ILE A 98 2.41 -19.21 -11.49
CA ILE A 98 2.94 -20.27 -10.63
C ILE A 98 3.64 -21.33 -11.48
N GLY A 99 4.58 -22.06 -10.88
CA GLY A 99 5.25 -23.18 -11.52
C GLY A 99 6.72 -23.28 -11.15
N THR A 100 7.43 -24.19 -11.81
CA THR A 100 8.88 -24.33 -11.66
C THR A 100 9.60 -23.07 -12.14
N ASP A 101 10.62 -22.64 -11.40
CA ASP A 101 11.38 -21.44 -11.74
C ASP A 101 12.14 -21.66 -13.06
N PRO A 102 11.96 -20.77 -14.07
CA PRO A 102 12.61 -20.91 -15.37
C PRO A 102 14.14 -20.74 -15.30
N ARG A 103 14.67 -20.16 -14.23
CA ARG A 103 16.12 -19.96 -14.01
C ARG A 103 16.74 -21.06 -13.14
N ASP A 104 15.92 -21.77 -12.36
CA ASP A 104 16.37 -22.83 -11.46
C ASP A 104 15.29 -23.91 -11.32
N GLY A 105 15.41 -25.00 -12.08
CA GLY A 105 14.46 -26.11 -12.07
C GLY A 105 14.27 -26.79 -10.71
N THR A 106 15.13 -26.52 -9.72
CA THR A 106 15.01 -27.04 -8.35
C THR A 106 14.11 -26.18 -7.46
N GLN A 107 13.62 -25.04 -7.96
CA GLN A 107 12.78 -24.10 -7.23
C GLN A 107 11.38 -24.06 -7.82
N TYR A 108 10.39 -23.91 -6.96
CA TYR A 108 9.02 -23.56 -7.32
C TYR A 108 8.80 -22.07 -7.03
N ARG A 109 8.20 -21.36 -7.97
CA ARG A 109 8.02 -19.90 -7.92
C ARG A 109 6.53 -19.57 -7.96
N VAL A 110 6.12 -18.71 -7.03
CA VAL A 110 4.80 -18.06 -7.04
C VAL A 110 5.02 -16.57 -7.23
N THR A 111 4.40 -15.99 -8.25
CA THR A 111 4.40 -14.55 -8.51
C THR A 111 2.97 -14.06 -8.55
N ILE A 112 2.65 -13.06 -7.75
CA ILE A 112 1.32 -12.49 -7.66
C ILE A 112 1.42 -11.02 -8.07
N SER A 113 0.51 -10.60 -8.94
CA SER A 113 0.33 -9.22 -9.37
C SER A 113 -1.02 -8.72 -8.91
N TYR A 114 -1.05 -7.50 -8.37
CA TYR A 114 -2.23 -6.86 -7.81
C TYR A 114 -2.41 -5.47 -8.40
N ASP A 115 -3.61 -5.18 -8.89
CA ASP A 115 -4.02 -3.83 -9.24
C ASP A 115 -4.63 -3.13 -8.02
N ALA A 116 -3.88 -2.20 -7.42
CA ALA A 116 -4.30 -1.53 -6.20
C ALA A 116 -5.31 -0.39 -6.39
N VAL A 117 -6.09 -0.40 -7.47
CA VAL A 117 -7.03 0.67 -7.85
C VAL A 117 -7.97 1.12 -6.73
N GLU A 118 -8.39 0.19 -5.90
CA GLU A 118 -9.38 0.44 -4.85
C GLU A 118 -8.79 1.11 -3.61
N LEU A 119 -7.45 1.20 -3.51
CA LEU A 119 -6.83 1.91 -2.39
C LEU A 119 -7.20 3.41 -2.49
N PRO A 120 -7.68 4.03 -1.40
CA PRO A 120 -8.15 5.42 -1.42
C PRO A 120 -7.04 6.44 -1.70
N ILE A 121 -5.78 5.99 -1.72
CA ILE A 121 -4.57 6.79 -1.94
C ILE A 121 -4.51 7.42 -3.35
N TRP A 122 -5.22 6.85 -4.33
CA TRP A 122 -5.18 7.33 -5.72
C TRP A 122 -6.07 8.55 -5.99
N ASN A 123 -7.03 8.84 -5.11
CA ASN A 123 -7.99 9.93 -5.28
C ASN A 123 -7.72 11.12 -4.34
N LEU A 124 -6.49 11.23 -3.80
CA LEU A 124 -6.10 12.34 -2.91
C LEU A 124 -5.74 13.61 -3.70
N TYR A 125 -6.11 14.77 -3.16
CA TYR A 125 -5.71 16.09 -3.67
C TYR A 125 -5.05 16.94 -2.56
N PRO A 126 -3.86 17.55 -2.81
CA PRO A 126 -3.05 17.42 -4.02
C PRO A 126 -2.52 15.98 -4.20
N PRO A 127 -2.25 15.55 -5.44
CA PRO A 127 -1.74 14.22 -5.70
C PRO A 127 -0.38 14.02 -5.01
N LEU A 128 -0.23 12.87 -4.36
CA LEU A 128 1.02 12.48 -3.73
C LEU A 128 1.91 11.75 -4.74
N PRO A 129 3.25 11.88 -4.64
CA PRO A 129 4.17 11.11 -5.46
C PRO A 129 4.18 9.66 -4.99
N LEU A 130 3.28 8.83 -5.52
CA LEU A 130 3.17 7.41 -5.16
C LEU A 130 3.93 6.52 -6.16
N PRO A 131 4.33 5.29 -5.75
CA PRO A 131 4.88 4.29 -6.68
C PRO A 131 3.84 3.78 -7.68
N SER A 132 4.19 2.74 -8.45
CA SER A 132 3.26 2.13 -9.41
C SER A 132 2.00 1.59 -8.74
N ARG A 133 0.84 1.79 -9.39
CA ARG A 133 -0.44 1.21 -8.97
C ARG A 133 -0.47 -0.32 -9.02
N PHE A 134 0.35 -0.91 -9.89
CA PHE A 134 0.51 -2.35 -9.97
C PHE A 134 1.62 -2.80 -9.02
N LEU A 135 1.27 -3.69 -8.10
CA LEU A 135 2.21 -4.33 -7.19
C LEU A 135 2.50 -5.73 -7.70
N VAL A 136 3.77 -6.11 -7.68
CA VAL A 136 4.21 -7.46 -8.04
C VAL A 136 5.08 -7.98 -6.92
N GLN A 137 4.70 -9.12 -6.36
CA GLN A 137 5.48 -9.81 -5.32
C GLN A 137 5.63 -11.27 -5.69
N GLY A 138 6.74 -11.87 -5.29
CA GLY A 138 6.98 -13.28 -5.55
C GLY A 138 7.74 -13.95 -4.42
N ALA A 139 7.52 -15.25 -4.30
CA ALA A 139 8.23 -16.12 -3.40
C ALA A 139 8.70 -17.36 -4.16
N THR A 140 9.83 -17.91 -3.73
CA THR A 140 10.39 -19.14 -4.28
C THR A 140 10.66 -20.11 -3.14
N ILE A 141 10.44 -21.39 -3.40
CA ILE A 141 10.77 -22.45 -2.45
C ILE A 141 11.45 -23.61 -3.16
N ARG A 142 12.42 -24.23 -2.49
CA ARG A 142 13.10 -25.39 -3.06
C ARG A 142 12.16 -26.58 -3.07
N GLN A 143 12.09 -27.26 -4.20
CA GLN A 143 11.30 -28.47 -4.34
C GLN A 143 11.92 -29.57 -3.47
N GLY A 144 11.11 -30.14 -2.57
CA GLY A 144 11.47 -31.33 -1.79
C GLY A 144 11.22 -32.61 -2.59
N GLY A 145 11.92 -33.69 -2.25
CA GLY A 145 11.68 -35.03 -2.81
C GLY A 145 12.42 -35.38 -4.10
N LEU A 146 13.58 -34.75 -4.36
CA LEU A 146 14.53 -35.20 -5.39
C LEU A 146 15.39 -36.38 -4.90
#